data_AF-A0A836TA88-F1
#
_entry.id   AF-A0A836TA88-F1
#
_cell.length_a   1.000
_cell.length_b   1.000
_cell.length_c   1.000
_cell.angle_alpha   90.00
_cell.angle_beta   90.00
_cell.angle_gamma   90.00
#
_symmetry.space_group_name_H-M   'P 1'
#
loop_
_entity.id
_entity.type
_entity.pdbx_description
1 polymer ?
#
loop_
_entity_poly.entity_id
_entity_poly.type
_entity_poly.pdbx_seq_one_letter_code
_entity_poly.pdbx_strand_id
1 'polypeptide(L)' 'MSFLDMGMMVTINQVIAEGDKVVIEAKGKARAKNGKDYNNDYCIIYTVRDGKICDIRENLDSELVTEVFGHG' A
#
# COMPACT_ATOMS: atom_id res chain seq x y z
N MET A 1 4.60 -17.38 -0.97
CA MET A 1 5.97 -16.92 -1.29
C MET A 1 5.95 -15.39 -1.35
N SER A 2 6.96 -14.70 -0.80
CA SER A 2 7.12 -13.25 -0.96
C SER A 2 7.64 -12.93 -2.36
N PHE A 3 7.03 -11.96 -3.05
CA PHE A 3 7.49 -11.40 -4.34
C PHE A 3 8.55 -10.30 -4.16
N LEU A 4 8.73 -9.82 -2.93
CA LEU A 4 9.71 -8.80 -2.54
C LEU A 4 10.92 -9.44 -1.88
N ASP A 5 12.11 -8.88 -2.08
CA ASP A 5 13.37 -9.38 -1.51
C ASP A 5 13.40 -9.21 0.01
N MET A 6 13.16 -7.99 0.49
CA MET A 6 13.26 -7.61 1.91
C MET A 6 11.94 -7.06 2.47
N GLY A 7 10.82 -7.32 1.77
CA GLY A 7 9.54 -6.68 2.06
C GLY A 7 9.49 -5.23 1.57
N MET A 8 8.52 -4.47 2.09
CA MET A 8 8.28 -3.07 1.72
C MET A 8 8.48 -2.17 2.93
N MET A 9 9.23 -1.09 2.75
CA MET A 9 9.25 0.02 3.69
C MET A 9 8.13 0.99 3.33
N VAL A 10 7.30 1.35 4.31
CA VAL A 10 6.20 2.29 4.10
C VAL A 10 6.48 3.55 4.91
N THR A 11 6.51 4.69 4.23
CA THR A 11 6.56 6.01 4.86
C THR A 11 5.16 6.60 4.85
N ILE A 12 4.64 6.94 6.03
CA ILE A 12 3.37 7.64 6.17
C ILE A 12 3.62 9.13 5.95
N ASN A 13 2.92 9.72 4.98
CA ASN A 13 3.01 11.14 4.68
C ASN A 13 1.94 11.93 5.44
N GLN A 14 0.72 11.41 5.46
CA GLN A 14 -0.42 12.09 6.08
C GLN A 14 -1.43 11.08 6.63
N VAL A 15 -2.08 11.46 7.73
CA VAL A 15 -3.20 10.73 8.31
C VAL A 15 -4.35 11.71 8.56
N ILE A 16 -5.52 11.42 8.03
CA ILE A 16 -6.76 12.17 8.26
C ILE A 16 -7.78 11.20 8.86
N ALA A 17 -8.37 11.56 10.00
CA ALA A 17 -9.40 10.74 10.64
C ALA A 17 -10.69 11.55 10.82
N GLU A 18 -11.81 11.00 10.37
CA GLU A 18 -13.14 11.58 10.52
C GLU A 18 -14.20 10.48 10.61
N GLY A 19 -15.02 10.52 11.66
CA GLY A 19 -16.05 9.50 11.91
C GLY A 19 -15.45 8.09 12.06
N ASP A 20 -15.96 7.12 11.28
CA ASP A 20 -15.46 5.74 11.24
C ASP A 20 -14.36 5.52 10.19
N LYS A 21 -13.83 6.60 9.59
CA LYS A 21 -12.84 6.53 8.51
C LYS A 21 -11.49 7.11 8.92
N VAL A 22 -10.43 6.44 8.47
CA VAL A 22 -9.05 6.95 8.52
C VAL A 22 -8.44 6.85 7.13
N VAL A 23 -8.04 7.98 6.56
CA VAL A 23 -7.32 8.06 5.29
C VAL A 23 -5.83 8.22 5.58
N ILE A 24 -5.01 7.38 4.94
CA ILE A 24 -3.56 7.42 5.03
C ILE A 24 -2.99 7.63 3.64
N GLU A 25 -2.23 8.70 3.46
CA GLU A 25 -1.34 8.85 2.31
C GLU A 25 0.04 8.31 2.68
N ALA A 26 0.58 7.42 1.85
CA ALA A 26 1.84 6.77 2.13
C ALA A 26 2.64 6.49 0.86
N LYS A 27 3.96 6.37 1.01
CA LYS A 27 4.86 5.92 -0.06
C LYS A 27 5.46 4.57 0.32
N GLY A 28 5.26 3.57 -0.53
CA GLY A 28 5.93 2.29 -0.43
C GLY A 28 7.26 2.31 -1.18
N LYS A 29 8.28 1.68 -0.61
CA LYS A 29 9.57 1.45 -1.26
C LYS A 29 9.97 0.01 -1.09
N ALA A 30 10.15 -0.71 -2.20
CA ALA A 30 10.51 -2.11 -2.18
C ALA A 30 11.32 -2.52 -3.43
N ARG A 31 12.02 -3.63 -3.32
CA ARG A 31 12.66 -4.32 -4.44
C ARG A 31 11.97 -5.66 -4.66
N ALA A 32 11.48 -5.89 -5.87
CA ALA A 32 10.91 -7.16 -6.26
C ALA A 32 12.01 -8.16 -6.65
N LYS A 33 11.74 -9.45 -6.46
CA LYS A 33 12.69 -10.55 -6.76
C LYS A 33 13.10 -10.65 -8.23
N ASN A 34 12.31 -10.08 -9.13
CA ASN A 34 12.65 -9.96 -10.54
C ASN A 34 13.61 -8.78 -10.84
N GLY A 35 14.13 -8.12 -9.79
CA GLY A 35 15.09 -7.04 -9.89
C GLY A 35 14.46 -5.67 -10.18
N LYS A 36 13.15 -5.55 -10.30
CA LYS A 36 12.45 -4.28 -10.50
C LYS A 36 12.19 -3.56 -9.18
N ASP A 37 12.20 -2.23 -9.22
CA ASP A 37 11.78 -1.42 -8.08
C ASP A 37 10.25 -1.33 -8.02
N TYR A 38 9.69 -1.49 -6.82
CA TYR A 38 8.26 -1.33 -6.56
C TYR A 38 8.06 -0.18 -5.57
N ASN A 39 7.98 1.03 -6.11
CA ASN A 39 7.91 2.27 -5.35
C ASN A 39 6.55 2.96 -5.57
N ASN A 40 5.49 2.39 -5.00
CA ASN A 40 4.13 2.84 -5.24
C ASN A 40 3.71 3.97 -4.27
N ASP A 41 2.88 4.89 -4.73
CA ASP A 41 2.23 5.91 -3.91
C ASP A 41 0.80 5.44 -3.59
N TYR A 42 0.44 5.47 -2.32
CA TYR A 42 -0.80 4.89 -1.80
C TYR A 42 -1.69 5.97 -1.18
N CYS A 43 -2.99 5.83 -1.41
CA CYS A 43 -4.04 6.41 -0.59
C CYS A 43 -4.92 5.28 -0.04
N ILE A 44 -4.82 5.03 1.27
CA ILE A 44 -5.45 3.92 1.95
C ILE A 44 -6.58 4.44 2.83
N ILE A 45 -7.78 3.91 2.66
CA ILE A 45 -8.95 4.24 3.46
C ILE A 45 -9.26 3.04 4.36
N TYR A 46 -9.12 3.24 5.66
CA TYR A 46 -9.55 2.29 6.68
C TYR A 46 -10.94 2.65 7.17
N THR A 47 -11.78 1.63 7.39
CA THR A 47 -12.98 1.77 8.21
C THR A 47 -12.72 1.14 9.57
N VAL A 48 -12.91 1.89 10.65
CA VAL A 48 -12.65 1.45 12.02
C VAL A 48 -13.93 1.51 12.85
N ARG A 49 -14.32 0.36 13.41
CA ARG A 49 -15.50 0.22 14.29
C ARG A 49 -15.11 -0.61 15.51
N ASP A 50 -15.59 -0.19 16.68
CA ASP A 50 -15.27 -0.84 17.96
C ASP A 50 -13.75 -1.06 18.18
N GLY A 51 -12.95 -0.06 17.77
CA GLY A 51 -11.49 -0.09 17.86
C GLY A 51 -10.79 -1.08 16.91
N LYS A 52 -11.51 -1.65 15.93
CA LYS A 52 -10.98 -2.63 14.97
C LYS A 52 -11.14 -2.14 13.53
N ILE A 53 -10.15 -2.44 12.70
CA ILE A 53 -10.26 -2.27 11.25
C ILE A 53 -11.26 -3.31 10.72
N CYS A 54 -12.31 -2.86 10.05
CA CYS A 54 -13.33 -3.74 9.47
C CYS A 54 -13.37 -3.72 7.93
N ASP A 55 -12.75 -2.72 7.29
CA ASP A 55 -12.62 -2.62 5.83
C ASP A 55 -11.36 -1.81 5.49
N ILE A 56 -10.71 -2.17 4.38
CA ILE A 56 -9.53 -1.49 3.85
C ILE A 56 -9.73 -1.33 2.35
N ARG A 57 -9.53 -0.11 1.84
CA ARG A 57 -9.46 0.18 0.41
C ARG A 57 -8.17 0.89 0.10
N GLU A 58 -7.42 0.37 -0.87
CA GLU A 58 -6.17 0.96 -1.33
C GLU A 58 -6.34 1.48 -2.75
N ASN A 59 -5.99 2.75 -2.96
CA ASN A 59 -5.78 3.31 -4.28
C ASN A 59 -4.29 3.51 -4.47
N LEU A 60 -3.76 3.03 -5.59
CA LEU A 60 -2.34 2.98 -5.90
C LEU A 60 -2.14 3.01 -7.43
N ASP A 61 -0.89 3.09 -7.88
CA ASP A 61 -0.54 2.90 -9.28
C ASP A 61 -0.68 1.41 -9.67
N SER A 62 -1.79 1.06 -10.30
CA SER A 62 -2.09 -0.30 -10.75
C SER A 62 -1.26 -0.73 -11.96
N GLU A 63 -0.77 0.22 -12.76
CA GLU A 63 0.10 -0.08 -13.88
C GLU A 63 1.48 -0.50 -13.37
N LEU A 64 2.01 0.18 -12.36
CA LEU A 64 3.25 -0.24 -11.68
C LEU A 64 3.13 -1.64 -11.07
N VAL A 65 1.99 -1.99 -10.47
CA VAL A 65 1.72 -3.36 -9.99
C VAL A 65 1.78 -4.36 -11.13
N THR A 66 1.15 -4.05 -12.27
CA THR A 66 1.14 -4.93 -13.44
C THR A 66 2.52 -5.07 -14.06
N GLU A 67 3.28 -3.98 -14.13
CA GLU A 67 4.62 -3.97 -14.69
C GLU A 67 5.60 -4.81 -13.85
N VAL A 68 5.46 -4.77 -12.53
CA VAL A 68 6.34 -5.47 -11.59
C VAL A 68 5.89 -6.90 -11.33
N PHE A 69 4.59 -7.18 -11.24
CA PHE A 69 4.05 -8.48 -10.81
C PHE A 69 3.11 -9.16 -11.81
N GLY A 70 2.70 -8.48 -12.88
CA GLY A 70 1.71 -8.99 -13.84
C GLY A 70 2.26 -9.97 -14.88
N HIS A 71 3.58 -10.16 -14.92
CA HIS A 71 4.25 -11.08 -15.84
C HIS A 71 4.84 -12.23 -15.03
N GLY A 72 4.12 -13.36 -14.99
CA GLY A 72 4.54 -14.62 -14.37
C GLY A 72 5.16 -15.58 -15.36
#